data_AF-A0A165QDF5-F1
#
_entry.id   AF-A0A165QDF5-F1
#
_cell.length_a   1.000
_cell.length_b   1.000
_cell.length_c   1.000
_cell.angle_alpha   90.00
_cell.angle_beta   90.00
_cell.angle_gamma   90.00
#
_symmetry.space_group_name_H-M   'P 1'
#
loop_
_entity.id
_entity.type
_entity.pdbx_description
1 polymer ?
#
loop_
_entity_poly.entity_id
_entity_poly.type
_entity_poly.pdbx_seq_one_letter_code
_entity_poly.pdbx_strand_id
1 'polypeptide(L)'
;MPKFGLSLKLQVPPLQLNQPQQQAATNHQANKPGGLAGKQDAIAQQVKDLPASVFRPAANPPSFEAAKNSGWGSENSGWRTLNIESQDSFIHTKRIDANAKGEFAGDKIHLSIEPSQVPQAFDAINTLLFSEDSPVDKWKVTDMSRVTEGSRVQVGAQFTLYLRPTAEDSQYTAQDLKNDKSFVESVEQKLSQAGIQPGERPASDVAPHHWDFASYRNEIRSDREGGAAQTEALRREPVFELLTI
;
A
#
# COMPACT_ATOMS: atom_id res chain seq x y z
N MET A 1 -8.84 85.06 7.79
CA MET A 1 -9.52 83.75 7.84
C MET A 1 -8.53 82.71 8.37
N PRO A 2 -8.96 81.75 9.21
CA PRO A 2 -8.11 81.08 10.20
C PRO A 2 -7.73 79.63 9.84
N LYS A 3 -6.59 79.17 10.43
CA LYS A 3 -6.21 77.81 10.90
C LYS A 3 -6.32 76.65 9.88
N PHE A 4 -5.40 75.68 9.76
CA PHE A 4 -4.83 74.82 10.79
C PHE A 4 -3.60 74.10 10.21
N GLY A 5 -2.48 74.12 10.95
CA GLY A 5 -1.48 73.08 10.85
C GLY A 5 -1.87 71.94 11.78
N LEU A 6 -2.06 70.74 11.24
CA LEU A 6 -2.21 69.52 12.02
C LEU A 6 -1.41 68.40 11.34
N SER A 7 -0.29 68.07 11.96
CA SER A 7 0.52 66.90 11.67
C SER A 7 -0.22 65.67 12.20
N LEU A 8 -0.78 64.85 11.31
CA LEU A 8 -1.34 63.54 11.66
C LEU A 8 -0.21 62.51 11.61
N LYS A 9 0.34 62.20 12.79
CA LYS A 9 1.12 60.97 13.02
C LYS A 9 0.17 59.78 12.85
N LEU A 10 0.34 58.98 11.80
CA LEU A 10 -0.27 57.66 11.73
C LEU A 10 0.34 56.79 12.84
N GLN A 11 -0.41 56.53 13.90
CA GLN A 11 -0.15 55.43 14.82
C GLN A 11 -0.60 54.14 14.14
N VAL A 12 0.36 53.37 13.63
CA VAL A 12 0.11 51.99 13.18
C VAL A 12 0.07 51.12 14.45
N PRO A 13 -1.02 50.40 14.73
CA PRO A 13 -1.04 49.47 15.85
C PRO A 13 -0.02 48.34 15.60
N PRO A 14 0.68 47.83 16.64
CA PRO A 14 1.59 46.72 16.47
C PRO A 14 0.82 45.49 15.98
N LEU A 15 1.33 44.87 14.92
CA LEU A 15 0.93 43.53 14.47
C LEU A 15 1.07 42.56 15.65
N GLN A 16 -0.05 42.22 16.28
CA GLN A 16 -0.14 41.07 17.17
C GLN A 16 0.05 39.83 16.30
N LEU A 17 1.27 39.28 16.33
CA LEU A 17 1.53 37.91 15.90
C LEU A 17 0.63 37.00 16.75
N ASN A 18 -0.48 36.55 16.17
CA ASN A 18 -1.28 35.48 16.71
C ASN A 18 -0.35 34.28 16.93
N GLN A 19 -0.02 34.01 18.19
CA GLN A 19 0.48 32.70 18.59
C GLN A 19 -0.56 31.67 18.16
N PRO A 20 -0.18 30.56 17.53
CA PRO A 20 -1.13 29.48 17.30
C PRO A 20 -1.61 29.00 18.67
N GLN A 21 -2.86 29.31 19.01
CA GLN A 21 -3.55 28.61 20.07
C GLN A 21 -3.49 27.13 19.72
N GLN A 22 -2.82 26.35 20.57
CA GLN A 22 -2.96 24.91 20.62
C GLN A 22 -4.43 24.62 20.93
N GLN A 23 -5.25 24.56 19.88
CA GLN A 23 -6.52 23.87 19.93
C GLN A 23 -6.19 22.40 20.14
N ALA A 24 -6.59 21.89 21.29
CA ALA A 24 -6.58 20.47 21.59
C ALA A 24 -7.16 19.72 20.39
N ALA A 25 -6.33 18.84 19.79
CA ALA A 25 -6.73 18.01 18.67
C ALA A 25 -7.86 17.08 19.12
N THR A 26 -9.09 17.53 18.93
CA THR A 26 -10.29 16.74 19.08
C THR A 26 -10.23 15.61 18.04
N ASN A 27 -10.23 14.37 18.52
CA ASN A 27 -10.36 13.09 17.80
C ASN A 27 -10.84 13.17 16.33
N HIS A 28 -9.91 13.48 15.42
CA HIS A 28 -10.15 13.46 13.97
C HIS A 28 -10.02 12.06 13.34
N GLN A 29 -9.85 11.01 14.15
CA GLN A 29 -9.65 9.63 13.68
C GLN A 29 -10.96 8.88 13.39
N ALA A 30 -12.12 9.33 13.87
CA ALA A 30 -13.34 8.51 13.86
C ALA A 30 -14.03 8.36 12.48
N ASN A 31 -13.76 9.22 11.50
CA ASN A 31 -14.62 9.35 10.30
C ASN A 31 -13.88 9.43 8.94
N LYS A 32 -12.72 8.77 8.76
CA LYS A 32 -12.08 8.70 7.43
C LYS A 32 -12.37 7.37 6.70
N PRO A 33 -12.57 7.41 5.36
CA PRO A 33 -12.60 6.21 4.51
C PRO A 33 -11.32 5.37 4.69
N GLY A 34 -11.48 4.05 4.77
CA GLY A 34 -10.43 3.04 5.09
C GLY A 34 -10.06 2.90 6.55
N GLY A 35 -10.93 3.36 7.45
CA GLY A 35 -10.70 3.35 8.89
C GLY A 35 -11.05 2.02 9.58
N LEU A 36 -10.66 1.93 10.85
CA LEU A 36 -11.05 0.86 11.78
C LEU A 36 -12.08 1.33 12.82
N ALA A 37 -12.69 2.51 12.58
CA ALA A 37 -13.73 3.14 13.40
C ALA A 37 -13.51 3.15 14.94
N GLY A 38 -12.26 3.26 15.44
CA GLY A 38 -11.99 3.23 16.89
C GLY A 38 -12.18 1.84 17.53
N LYS A 39 -12.29 0.78 16.71
CA LYS A 39 -12.51 -0.61 17.13
C LYS A 39 -11.24 -1.46 17.07
N GLN A 40 -10.06 -0.83 17.05
CA GLN A 40 -8.78 -1.50 16.82
C GLN A 40 -8.55 -2.68 17.76
N ASP A 41 -8.78 -2.51 19.07
CA ASP A 41 -8.56 -3.60 20.04
C ASP A 41 -9.50 -4.79 19.81
N ALA A 42 -10.77 -4.52 19.52
CA ALA A 42 -11.76 -5.56 19.23
C ALA A 42 -11.42 -6.30 17.92
N ILE A 43 -11.00 -5.56 16.89
CA ILE A 43 -10.57 -6.14 15.62
C ILE A 43 -9.27 -6.94 15.81
N ALA A 44 -8.31 -6.44 16.57
CA ALA A 44 -7.06 -7.13 16.87
C ALA A 44 -7.32 -8.50 17.51
N GLN A 45 -8.23 -8.55 18.49
CA GLN A 45 -8.61 -9.81 19.11
C GLN A 45 -9.27 -10.76 18.11
N GLN A 46 -10.21 -10.26 17.29
CA GLN A 46 -10.85 -11.08 16.26
C GLN A 46 -9.87 -11.62 15.21
N VAL A 47 -8.90 -10.81 14.75
CA VAL A 47 -7.87 -11.24 13.79
C VAL A 47 -7.00 -12.37 14.36
N LYS A 48 -6.68 -12.32 15.66
CA LYS A 48 -5.96 -13.40 16.36
C LYS A 48 -6.79 -14.67 16.47
N ASP A 49 -8.09 -14.54 16.73
CA ASP A 49 -8.98 -15.68 16.95
C ASP A 49 -9.43 -16.35 15.63
N LEU A 50 -9.41 -15.63 14.50
CA LEU A 50 -9.73 -16.19 13.20
C LEU A 50 -8.66 -17.20 12.73
N PRO A 51 -9.05 -18.29 12.04
CA PRO A 51 -8.09 -19.21 11.42
C PRO A 51 -7.36 -18.54 10.26
N ALA A 52 -6.16 -19.03 9.93
CA ALA A 52 -5.44 -18.60 8.73
C ALA A 52 -6.30 -18.84 7.48
N SER A 53 -6.36 -17.84 6.59
CA SER A 53 -7.13 -17.94 5.36
C SER A 53 -6.44 -18.89 4.38
N VAL A 54 -7.23 -19.67 3.66
CA VAL A 54 -6.76 -20.59 2.62
C VAL A 54 -7.15 -20.04 1.26
N PHE A 55 -6.18 -19.93 0.36
CA PHE A 55 -6.39 -19.40 -0.99
C PHE A 55 -6.32 -20.53 -2.02
N ARG A 56 -7.40 -20.75 -2.78
CA ARG A 56 -7.37 -21.73 -3.87
C ARG A 56 -6.39 -21.26 -4.95
N PRO A 57 -5.37 -22.06 -5.30
CA PRO A 57 -4.41 -21.65 -6.32
C PRO A 57 -5.09 -21.50 -7.67
N ALA A 58 -4.76 -20.43 -8.41
CA ALA A 58 -5.22 -20.25 -9.78
C ALA A 58 -4.75 -21.42 -10.66
N ALA A 59 -5.63 -21.96 -11.50
CA ALA A 59 -5.32 -23.15 -12.29
C ALA A 59 -4.29 -22.89 -13.41
N ASN A 60 -4.41 -21.75 -14.11
CA ASN A 60 -3.53 -21.40 -15.25
C ASN A 60 -3.20 -19.90 -15.24
N PRO A 61 -2.53 -19.38 -14.20
CA PRO A 61 -2.09 -17.98 -14.19
C PRO A 61 -1.06 -17.74 -15.31
N PRO A 62 -0.98 -16.53 -15.88
CA PRO A 62 0.08 -16.20 -16.82
C PRO A 62 1.45 -16.29 -16.15
N SER A 63 2.48 -16.62 -16.91
CA SER A 63 3.87 -16.42 -16.49
C SER A 63 4.27 -14.95 -16.55
N PHE A 64 5.40 -14.58 -15.97
CA PHE A 64 5.94 -13.22 -16.06
C PHE A 64 6.10 -12.76 -17.52
N GLU A 65 6.64 -13.62 -18.39
CA GLU A 65 6.81 -13.33 -19.81
C GLU A 65 5.47 -13.14 -20.53
N ALA A 66 4.45 -13.93 -20.21
CA ALA A 66 3.11 -13.74 -20.77
C ALA A 66 2.49 -12.41 -20.28
N ALA A 67 2.64 -12.08 -18.99
CA ALA A 67 2.15 -10.83 -18.41
C ALA A 67 2.86 -9.61 -19.01
N LYS A 68 4.18 -9.69 -19.22
CA LYS A 68 4.99 -8.66 -19.89
C LYS A 68 4.53 -8.40 -21.32
N ASN A 69 4.08 -9.44 -22.03
CA ASN A 69 3.59 -9.31 -23.41
C ASN A 69 2.08 -8.95 -23.51
N SER A 70 1.44 -8.54 -22.41
CA SER A 70 -0.01 -8.25 -22.39
C SER A 70 -0.44 -6.99 -23.17
N GLY A 71 0.48 -6.07 -23.44
CA GLY A 71 0.21 -4.86 -24.23
C GLY A 71 -1.01 -4.08 -23.72
N TRP A 72 -1.98 -3.84 -24.61
CA TRP A 72 -3.23 -3.13 -24.32
C TRP A 72 -4.29 -3.95 -23.57
N GLY A 73 -4.05 -5.22 -23.29
CA GLY A 73 -4.97 -6.05 -22.53
C GLY A 73 -4.81 -7.54 -22.79
N SER A 74 -4.65 -8.30 -21.71
CA SER A 74 -4.87 -9.74 -21.67
C SER A 74 -5.82 -10.06 -20.52
N GLU A 75 -6.74 -10.98 -20.72
CA GLU A 75 -7.67 -11.44 -19.68
C GLU A 75 -7.40 -12.90 -19.32
N ASN A 76 -7.38 -13.20 -18.03
CA ASN A 76 -7.21 -14.54 -17.50
C ASN A 76 -8.07 -14.70 -16.24
N SER A 77 -9.03 -15.62 -16.26
CA SER A 77 -9.78 -16.05 -15.07
C SER A 77 -10.36 -14.90 -14.21
N GLY A 78 -10.94 -13.87 -14.85
CA GLY A 78 -11.52 -12.72 -14.15
C GLY A 78 -10.52 -11.59 -13.82
N TRP A 79 -9.29 -11.67 -14.33
CA TRP A 79 -8.27 -10.64 -14.21
C TRP A 79 -7.96 -10.02 -15.56
N ARG A 80 -7.67 -8.71 -15.57
CA ARG A 80 -7.14 -7.99 -16.72
C ARG A 80 -5.74 -7.50 -16.42
N THR A 81 -4.79 -7.88 -17.28
CA THR A 81 -3.38 -7.48 -17.21
C THR A 81 -3.03 -6.57 -18.39
N LEU A 82 -2.26 -5.52 -18.12
CA LEU A 82 -1.87 -4.46 -19.06
C LEU A 82 -0.36 -4.20 -18.92
N ASN A 83 0.32 -4.05 -20.05
CA ASN A 83 1.70 -3.62 -20.10
C ASN A 83 1.92 -2.61 -21.23
N ILE A 84 1.62 -1.34 -20.96
CA ILE A 84 1.59 -0.29 -21.98
C ILE A 84 2.87 0.53 -21.92
N GLU A 85 3.70 0.42 -22.96
CA GLU A 85 5.04 1.02 -23.03
C GLU A 85 5.07 2.53 -22.75
N SER A 86 4.06 3.27 -23.21
CA SER A 86 3.99 4.72 -23.07
C SER A 86 3.48 5.23 -21.71
N GLN A 87 3.08 4.35 -20.78
CA GLN A 87 2.51 4.75 -19.49
C GLN A 87 3.54 4.78 -18.37
N ASP A 88 4.10 3.62 -18.05
CA ASP A 88 5.12 3.45 -17.02
C ASP A 88 5.86 2.12 -17.20
N SER A 89 6.83 1.86 -16.34
CA SER A 89 7.64 0.64 -16.31
C SER A 89 7.00 -0.48 -15.47
N PHE A 90 5.66 -0.53 -15.37
CA PHE A 90 4.95 -1.57 -14.62
C PHE A 90 4.00 -2.37 -15.52
N ILE A 91 3.85 -3.65 -15.18
CA ILE A 91 2.77 -4.52 -15.63
C ILE A 91 1.66 -4.42 -14.59
N HIS A 92 0.48 -3.92 -14.99
CA HIS A 92 -0.66 -3.70 -14.09
C HIS A 92 -1.66 -4.82 -14.23
N THR A 93 -2.11 -5.38 -13.11
CA THR A 93 -3.19 -6.37 -13.08
C THR A 93 -4.30 -5.92 -12.15
N LYS A 94 -5.54 -6.05 -12.62
CA LYS A 94 -6.75 -5.76 -11.84
C LYS A 94 -7.80 -6.84 -12.03
N ARG A 95 -8.54 -7.15 -10.97
CA ARG A 95 -9.75 -7.98 -11.05
C ARG A 95 -10.82 -7.22 -11.86
N ILE A 96 -11.48 -7.92 -12.77
CA ILE A 96 -12.55 -7.34 -13.61
C ILE A 96 -13.75 -7.00 -12.72
N ASP A 97 -14.20 -7.98 -11.94
CA ASP A 97 -15.24 -7.81 -10.92
C ASP A 97 -14.60 -7.73 -9.53
N ALA A 98 -14.20 -6.52 -9.13
CA ALA A 98 -13.52 -6.29 -7.86
C ALA A 98 -14.34 -6.78 -6.65
N ASN A 99 -13.72 -7.53 -5.74
CA ASN A 99 -14.32 -7.97 -4.48
C ASN A 99 -14.48 -6.79 -3.52
N ALA A 100 -13.48 -5.92 -3.46
CA ALA A 100 -13.50 -4.74 -2.62
C ALA A 100 -14.48 -3.69 -3.15
N LYS A 101 -15.43 -3.27 -2.30
CA LYS A 101 -16.40 -2.22 -2.60
C LYS A 101 -16.08 -0.91 -1.92
N GLY A 102 -15.23 -0.92 -0.89
CA GLY A 102 -14.80 0.29 -0.21
C GLY A 102 -13.84 1.13 -1.03
N GLU A 103 -13.66 2.38 -0.59
CA GLU A 103 -12.70 3.32 -1.16
C GLU A 103 -11.26 2.94 -0.78
N PHE A 104 -10.32 3.29 -1.67
CA PHE A 104 -8.90 3.07 -1.41
C PHE A 104 -8.35 4.15 -0.46
N ALA A 105 -7.82 3.73 0.68
CA ALA A 105 -7.33 4.64 1.73
C ALA A 105 -5.80 4.72 1.87
N GLY A 106 -5.09 4.25 0.85
CA GLY A 106 -3.65 4.40 0.72
C GLY A 106 -2.82 3.18 1.13
N ASP A 107 -3.43 2.16 1.74
CA ASP A 107 -2.71 1.00 2.26
C ASP A 107 -2.16 0.12 1.14
N LYS A 108 -0.85 -0.08 1.13
CA LYS A 108 -0.20 -0.96 0.15
C LYS A 108 0.99 -1.70 0.73
N ILE A 109 1.21 -2.88 0.17
CA ILE A 109 2.38 -3.70 0.41
C ILE A 109 3.28 -3.64 -0.83
N HIS A 110 4.57 -3.49 -0.64
CA HIS A 110 5.56 -3.76 -1.67
C HIS A 110 6.27 -5.07 -1.37
N LEU A 111 6.67 -5.80 -2.41
CA LEU A 111 7.59 -6.93 -2.28
C LEU A 111 8.91 -6.55 -2.92
N SER A 112 10.00 -6.69 -2.15
CA SER A 112 11.36 -6.40 -2.58
C SER A 112 12.08 -7.72 -2.87
N ILE A 113 12.39 -7.94 -4.13
CA ILE A 113 12.99 -9.17 -4.65
C ILE A 113 14.39 -8.85 -5.19
N GLU A 114 15.33 -9.78 -5.08
CA GLU A 114 16.59 -9.71 -5.81
C GLU A 114 16.31 -9.44 -7.31
N PRO A 115 16.83 -8.34 -7.90
CA PRO A 115 16.39 -7.87 -9.22
C PRO A 115 16.46 -8.93 -10.33
N SER A 116 17.48 -9.78 -10.30
CA SER A 116 17.67 -10.87 -11.28
C SER A 116 16.61 -11.99 -11.16
N GLN A 117 15.91 -12.09 -10.04
CA GLN A 117 14.93 -13.13 -9.74
C GLN A 117 13.47 -12.68 -9.87
N VAL A 118 13.19 -11.42 -10.25
CA VAL A 118 11.80 -10.91 -10.37
C VAL A 118 10.89 -11.79 -11.24
N PRO A 119 11.31 -12.27 -12.44
CA PRO A 119 10.49 -13.18 -13.23
C PRO A 119 10.19 -14.51 -12.50
N GLN A 120 11.20 -15.09 -11.87
CA GLN A 120 11.06 -16.35 -11.11
C GLN A 120 10.15 -16.17 -9.89
N ALA A 121 10.29 -15.04 -9.17
CA ALA A 121 9.47 -14.70 -8.03
C ALA A 121 8.00 -14.52 -8.42
N PHE A 122 7.74 -13.83 -9.54
CA PHE A 122 6.40 -13.70 -10.10
C PHE A 122 5.79 -15.08 -10.36
N ASP A 123 6.50 -15.96 -11.08
CA ASP A 123 6.02 -17.30 -11.41
C ASP A 123 5.80 -18.16 -10.16
N ALA A 124 6.58 -17.96 -9.10
CA ALA A 124 6.41 -18.68 -7.83
C ALA A 124 5.12 -18.30 -7.08
N ILE A 125 4.67 -17.05 -7.19
CA ILE A 125 3.51 -16.52 -6.45
C ILE A 125 2.27 -16.26 -7.33
N ASN A 126 2.36 -16.43 -8.65
CA ASN A 126 1.26 -16.10 -9.58
C ASN A 126 -0.03 -16.88 -9.26
N THR A 127 0.07 -18.11 -8.77
CA THR A 127 -1.08 -18.92 -8.34
C THR A 127 -1.84 -18.29 -7.17
N LEU A 128 -1.17 -17.50 -6.32
CA LEU A 128 -1.81 -16.69 -5.28
C LEU A 128 -2.33 -15.37 -5.85
N LEU A 129 -1.51 -14.64 -6.61
CA LEU A 129 -1.87 -13.32 -7.16
C LEU A 129 -3.13 -13.36 -8.03
N PHE A 130 -3.31 -14.44 -8.79
CA PHE A 130 -4.47 -14.66 -9.66
C PHE A 130 -5.57 -15.52 -9.00
N SER A 131 -5.42 -15.89 -7.73
CA SER A 131 -6.43 -16.69 -7.01
C SER A 131 -7.78 -15.96 -6.99
N GLU A 132 -8.87 -16.70 -7.22
CA GLU A 132 -10.21 -16.17 -7.01
C GLU A 132 -10.42 -15.70 -5.56
N ASP A 133 -9.75 -16.34 -4.60
CA ASP A 133 -9.79 -16.03 -3.16
C ASP A 133 -8.77 -14.95 -2.74
N SER A 134 -7.95 -14.43 -3.66
CA SER A 134 -7.01 -13.35 -3.34
C SER A 134 -7.76 -12.11 -2.81
N PRO A 135 -7.35 -11.52 -1.67
CA PRO A 135 -7.96 -10.30 -1.16
C PRO A 135 -7.51 -9.05 -1.94
N VAL A 136 -6.48 -9.17 -2.79
CA VAL A 136 -5.87 -8.05 -3.50
C VAL A 136 -6.42 -7.92 -4.92
N ASP A 137 -7.43 -7.06 -5.11
CA ASP A 137 -8.05 -6.84 -6.43
C ASP A 137 -7.15 -6.12 -7.44
N LYS A 138 -6.13 -5.40 -6.98
CA LYS A 138 -5.25 -4.61 -7.83
C LYS A 138 -3.81 -4.75 -7.36
N TRP A 139 -2.93 -5.06 -8.30
CA TRP A 139 -1.50 -5.12 -8.05
C TRP A 139 -0.73 -4.79 -9.32
N LYS A 140 0.57 -4.54 -9.17
CA LYS A 140 1.47 -4.36 -10.30
C LYS A 140 2.84 -4.95 -10.00
N VAL A 141 3.58 -5.29 -11.03
CA VAL A 141 4.97 -5.74 -10.95
C VAL A 141 5.82 -4.91 -11.91
N THR A 142 7.06 -4.56 -11.54
CA THR A 142 7.99 -3.85 -12.41
C THR A 142 8.32 -4.71 -13.63
N ASP A 143 8.27 -4.10 -14.81
CA ASP A 143 8.89 -4.66 -16.00
C ASP A 143 10.38 -4.32 -15.98
N MET A 144 11.18 -5.32 -15.61
CA MET A 144 12.62 -5.16 -15.43
C MET A 144 13.37 -4.78 -16.73
N SER A 145 12.75 -4.93 -17.90
CA SER A 145 13.34 -4.49 -19.17
C SER A 145 13.15 -3.00 -19.47
N ARG A 146 12.23 -2.33 -18.75
CA ARG A 146 11.86 -0.92 -18.97
C ARG A 146 12.18 -0.03 -17.77
N VAL A 147 12.63 -0.59 -16.65
CA VAL A 147 12.98 0.19 -15.46
C VAL A 147 14.28 0.96 -15.67
N THR A 148 14.30 2.22 -15.28
CA THR A 148 15.52 3.04 -15.30
C THR A 148 16.55 2.50 -14.29
N GLU A 149 17.80 2.43 -14.71
CA GLU A 149 18.91 2.03 -13.84
C GLU A 149 19.04 2.96 -12.62
N GLY A 150 19.28 2.39 -11.44
CA GLY A 150 19.35 3.09 -10.16
C GLY A 150 17.98 3.46 -9.58
N SER A 151 16.87 3.11 -10.24
CA SER A 151 15.53 3.37 -9.71
C SER A 151 15.24 2.52 -8.47
N ARG A 152 14.53 3.10 -7.49
CA ARG A 152 14.01 2.39 -6.31
C ARG A 152 13.28 1.10 -6.67
N VAL A 153 12.52 1.10 -7.77
CA VAL A 153 11.73 -0.07 -8.21
C VAL A 153 12.51 -1.07 -9.07
N GLN A 154 13.81 -0.83 -9.28
CA GLN A 154 14.75 -1.80 -9.85
C GLN A 154 15.31 -2.70 -8.74
N VAL A 155 15.84 -2.10 -7.67
CA VAL A 155 16.56 -2.79 -6.59
C VAL A 155 15.63 -3.43 -5.54
N GLY A 156 14.40 -2.94 -5.42
CA GLY A 156 13.38 -3.48 -4.54
C GLY A 156 12.00 -2.95 -4.86
N ALA A 157 11.02 -3.21 -4.01
CA ALA A 157 9.61 -2.80 -4.20
C ALA A 157 9.05 -3.05 -5.61
N GLN A 158 9.47 -4.14 -6.28
CA GLN A 158 9.10 -4.43 -7.65
C GLN A 158 7.62 -4.79 -7.76
N PHE A 159 7.06 -5.42 -6.73
CA PHE A 159 5.63 -5.67 -6.64
C PHE A 159 4.97 -4.59 -5.80
N THR A 160 3.76 -4.19 -6.15
CA THR A 160 2.88 -3.36 -5.32
C THR A 160 1.50 -4.01 -5.24
N LEU A 161 1.04 -4.31 -4.04
CA LEU A 161 -0.28 -4.86 -3.72
C LEU A 161 -1.12 -3.76 -3.07
N TYR A 162 -2.29 -3.44 -3.63
CA TYR A 162 -3.16 -2.38 -3.10
C TYR A 162 -4.24 -2.99 -2.21
N LEU A 163 -4.21 -2.71 -0.92
CA LEU A 163 -5.17 -3.22 0.05
C LEU A 163 -6.40 -2.31 0.12
N ARG A 164 -7.58 -2.91 0.24
CA ARG A 164 -8.84 -2.16 0.26
C ARG A 164 -9.93 -2.94 0.99
N PRO A 165 -10.75 -2.29 1.84
CA PRO A 165 -11.81 -2.98 2.56
C PRO A 165 -12.89 -3.50 1.62
N THR A 166 -13.52 -4.62 2.01
CA THR A 166 -14.58 -5.23 1.18
C THR A 166 -15.92 -4.51 1.30
N ALA A 167 -16.20 -3.91 2.46
CA ALA A 167 -17.44 -3.20 2.75
C ALA A 167 -17.55 -1.83 2.04
N GLU A 168 -18.75 -1.48 1.58
CA GLU A 168 -19.07 -0.21 0.91
C GLU A 168 -18.87 1.01 1.82
N ASP A 169 -19.00 0.86 3.14
CA ASP A 169 -18.73 1.91 4.13
C ASP A 169 -17.23 2.23 4.29
N SER A 170 -16.39 1.56 3.49
CA SER A 170 -14.94 1.72 3.47
C SER A 170 -14.30 1.43 4.82
N GLN A 171 -14.88 0.59 5.67
CA GLN A 171 -14.24 0.13 6.91
C GLN A 171 -13.66 -1.27 6.74
N TYR A 172 -12.45 -1.49 7.27
CA TYR A 172 -11.89 -2.84 7.33
C TYR A 172 -12.62 -3.67 8.37
N THR A 173 -13.00 -4.88 7.99
CA THR A 173 -13.44 -5.91 8.91
C THR A 173 -12.25 -6.72 9.43
N ALA A 174 -12.44 -7.47 10.52
CA ALA A 174 -11.43 -8.43 10.98
C ALA A 174 -11.14 -9.52 9.94
N GLN A 175 -12.14 -9.91 9.14
CA GLN A 175 -11.94 -10.90 8.08
C GLN A 175 -11.10 -10.34 6.93
N ASP A 176 -11.29 -9.07 6.55
CA ASP A 176 -10.46 -8.42 5.53
C ASP A 176 -8.99 -8.44 5.93
N LEU A 177 -8.69 -7.97 7.14
CA LEU A 177 -7.33 -7.93 7.67
C LEU A 177 -6.74 -9.31 7.87
N LYS A 178 -7.56 -10.30 8.26
CA LYS A 178 -7.10 -11.68 8.37
C LYS A 178 -6.72 -12.25 7.00
N ASN A 179 -7.52 -11.96 5.98
CA ASN A 179 -7.23 -12.36 4.61
C ASN A 179 -5.95 -11.69 4.10
N ASP A 180 -5.82 -10.38 4.27
CA ASP A 180 -4.62 -9.63 3.87
C ASP A 180 -3.36 -10.15 4.58
N LYS A 181 -3.42 -10.36 5.90
CA LYS A 181 -2.33 -10.93 6.70
C LYS A 181 -1.94 -12.32 6.20
N SER A 182 -2.91 -13.23 6.10
CA SER A 182 -2.66 -14.62 5.66
C SER A 182 -2.13 -14.66 4.23
N PHE A 183 -2.55 -13.71 3.38
CA PHE A 183 -2.08 -13.60 1.99
C PHE A 183 -0.63 -13.17 1.93
N VAL A 184 -0.24 -12.12 2.68
CA VAL A 184 1.16 -11.67 2.75
C VAL A 184 2.05 -12.79 3.31
N GLU A 185 1.63 -13.47 4.38
CA GLU A 185 2.36 -14.61 4.95
C GLU A 185 2.52 -15.77 3.96
N SER A 186 1.48 -16.06 3.15
CA SER A 186 1.54 -17.09 2.11
C SER A 186 2.48 -16.71 0.96
N VAL A 187 2.55 -15.42 0.62
CA VAL A 187 3.50 -14.88 -0.38
C VAL A 187 4.93 -15.00 0.13
N GLU A 188 5.21 -14.55 1.35
CA GLU A 188 6.51 -14.70 2.03
C GLU A 188 6.96 -16.17 2.01
N GLN A 189 6.08 -17.08 2.42
CA GLN A 189 6.36 -18.51 2.46
C GLN A 189 6.70 -19.06 1.07
N LYS A 190 5.91 -18.73 0.04
CA LYS A 190 6.15 -19.22 -1.33
C LYS A 190 7.46 -18.69 -1.92
N LEU A 191 7.79 -17.42 -1.68
CA LEU A 191 9.05 -16.83 -2.14
C LEU A 191 10.24 -17.52 -1.46
N SER A 192 10.17 -17.69 -0.13
CA SER A 192 11.20 -18.40 0.64
C SER A 192 11.38 -19.85 0.16
N GLN A 193 10.29 -20.60 -0.01
CA GLN A 193 10.33 -21.98 -0.49
C GLN A 193 10.87 -22.11 -1.92
N ALA A 194 10.65 -21.11 -2.76
CA ALA A 194 11.21 -21.05 -4.10
C ALA A 194 12.69 -20.62 -4.15
N GLY A 195 13.31 -20.36 -2.99
CA GLY A 195 14.71 -19.94 -2.89
C GLY A 195 14.97 -18.51 -3.38
N ILE A 196 13.93 -17.69 -3.45
CA ILE A 196 14.04 -16.29 -3.85
C ILE A 196 14.80 -15.52 -2.77
N GLN A 197 15.71 -14.64 -3.18
CA GLN A 197 16.45 -13.75 -2.28
C GLN A 197 15.71 -12.41 -2.15
N PRO A 198 15.68 -11.82 -0.94
CA PRO A 198 15.07 -10.52 -0.74
C PRO A 198 15.89 -9.42 -1.44
N GLY A 199 15.20 -8.42 -1.97
CA GLY A 199 15.79 -7.21 -2.55
C GLY A 199 15.95 -6.08 -1.53
N GLU A 200 16.28 -4.89 -2.01
CA GLU A 200 16.44 -3.72 -1.15
C GLU A 200 15.08 -3.17 -0.68
N ARG A 201 14.79 -3.28 0.61
CA ARG A 201 13.58 -2.66 1.17
C ARG A 201 13.66 -1.13 1.00
N PRO A 202 12.64 -0.49 0.42
CA PRO A 202 12.65 0.96 0.25
C PRO A 202 12.63 1.70 1.59
N ALA A 203 13.41 2.77 1.70
CA ALA A 203 13.49 3.63 2.90
C ALA A 203 12.14 4.28 3.31
N SER A 204 11.19 4.34 2.38
CA SER A 204 9.84 4.86 2.58
C SER A 204 8.91 3.96 3.37
N ASP A 205 9.27 2.68 3.52
CA ASP A 205 8.37 1.64 4.03
C ASP A 205 8.81 1.11 5.41
N VAL A 206 7.91 0.37 6.04
CA VAL A 206 8.16 -0.35 7.30
C VAL A 206 7.84 -1.83 7.15
N ALA A 207 8.50 -2.69 7.92
CA ALA A 207 8.20 -4.11 7.97
C ALA A 207 8.48 -4.66 9.38
N PRO A 208 7.75 -5.68 9.85
CA PRO A 208 8.12 -6.44 11.04
C PRO A 208 9.34 -7.31 10.75
N HIS A 209 9.98 -7.84 11.80
CA HIS A 209 11.18 -8.67 11.66
C HIS A 209 10.97 -9.98 10.88
N HIS A 210 9.75 -10.48 10.78
CA HIS A 210 9.43 -11.75 10.11
C HIS A 210 9.02 -11.57 8.63
N TRP A 211 9.08 -10.35 8.09
CA TRP A 211 8.87 -10.11 6.65
C TRP A 211 10.23 -9.90 5.98
N ASP A 212 10.64 -10.89 5.20
CA ASP A 212 11.90 -10.83 4.46
C ASP A 212 11.72 -10.07 3.15
N PHE A 213 10.56 -10.19 2.50
CA PHE A 213 10.28 -9.58 1.19
C PHE A 213 9.34 -8.36 1.29
N ALA A 214 8.30 -8.45 2.13
CA ALA A 214 7.22 -7.49 2.21
C ALA A 214 7.59 -6.25 3.02
N SER A 215 7.02 -5.13 2.62
CA SER A 215 7.04 -3.88 3.37
C SER A 215 5.77 -3.08 3.14
N TYR A 216 5.34 -2.34 4.14
CA TYR A 216 4.10 -1.57 4.14
C TYR A 216 4.37 -0.07 4.01
N ARG A 217 3.46 0.61 3.31
CA ARG A 217 3.38 2.07 3.28
C ARG A 217 1.93 2.52 3.07
N ASN A 218 1.49 3.58 3.75
CA ASN A 218 0.24 4.26 3.40
C ASN A 218 0.50 5.48 2.49
N GLU A 219 0.06 5.45 1.24
CA GLU A 219 0.40 6.53 0.28
C GLU A 219 -0.31 7.87 0.49
N ILE A 220 -1.34 7.94 1.33
CA ILE A 220 -2.01 9.19 1.69
C ILE A 220 -1.29 9.88 2.86
N ARG A 221 -0.69 9.09 3.76
CA ARG A 221 -0.07 9.57 5.00
C ARG A 221 1.46 9.52 5.00
N SER A 222 2.08 9.20 3.86
CA SER A 222 3.53 9.10 3.73
C SER A 222 4.00 9.36 2.30
N ASP A 223 5.28 9.71 2.14
CA ASP A 223 5.93 9.96 0.85
C ASP A 223 6.93 8.84 0.46
N ARG A 224 7.56 8.99 -0.71
CA ARG A 224 8.46 8.00 -1.29
C ARG A 224 9.92 8.17 -0.84
N GLU A 225 10.27 9.27 -0.18
CA GLU A 225 11.63 9.56 0.29
C GLU A 225 11.89 8.87 1.63
N GLY A 226 10.87 8.78 2.48
CA GLY A 226 10.99 8.14 3.79
C GLY A 226 11.54 9.06 4.86
N GLY A 227 12.20 8.45 5.86
CA GLY A 227 12.80 9.17 6.98
C GLY A 227 12.22 8.78 8.33
N ALA A 228 12.98 9.06 9.40
CA ALA A 228 12.71 8.52 10.73
C ALA A 228 11.31 8.85 11.28
N ALA A 229 10.83 10.08 11.07
CA ALA A 229 9.49 10.49 11.51
C ALA A 229 8.39 9.74 10.75
N GLN A 230 8.56 9.52 9.45
CA GLN A 230 7.65 8.72 8.63
C GLN A 230 7.69 7.25 9.05
N THR A 231 8.87 6.68 9.25
CA THR A 231 9.03 5.30 9.74
C THR A 231 8.28 5.10 11.06
N GLU A 232 8.42 6.02 12.01
CA GLU A 232 7.73 5.92 13.30
C GLU A 232 6.20 6.08 13.16
N ALA A 233 5.74 6.98 12.30
CA ALA A 233 4.31 7.14 12.02
C ALA A 233 3.71 5.89 11.36
N LEU A 234 4.40 5.33 10.36
CA LEU A 234 3.98 4.11 9.65
C LEU A 234 3.94 2.89 10.57
N ARG A 235 4.85 2.78 11.55
CA ARG A 235 4.82 1.70 12.54
C ARG A 235 3.60 1.72 13.45
N ARG A 236 2.97 2.89 13.60
CA ARG A 236 1.74 3.10 14.39
C ARG A 236 0.49 3.18 13.51
N GLU A 237 0.61 2.88 12.22
CA GLU A 237 -0.56 2.80 11.35
C GLU A 237 -1.40 1.60 11.76
N PRO A 238 -2.69 1.80 12.10
CA PRO A 238 -3.50 0.73 12.64
C PRO A 238 -3.61 -0.51 11.74
N VAL A 239 -3.64 -0.31 10.42
CA VAL A 239 -3.64 -1.43 9.45
C VAL A 239 -2.32 -2.20 9.53
N PHE A 240 -1.18 -1.50 9.59
CA PHE A 240 0.12 -2.15 9.72
C PHE A 240 0.25 -2.93 11.03
N GLU A 241 -0.16 -2.34 12.16
CA GLU A 241 -0.16 -3.05 13.44
C GLU A 241 -0.99 -4.35 13.33
N LEU A 242 -2.20 -4.27 12.80
CA LEU A 242 -3.10 -5.44 12.67
C LEU A 242 -2.64 -6.50 11.66
N LEU A 243 -1.86 -6.13 10.64
CA LEU A 243 -1.23 -7.11 9.75
C LEU A 243 -0.07 -7.85 10.42
N THR A 244 0.54 -7.25 11.44
CA THR A 244 1.81 -7.71 12.03
C THR A 244 1.69 -8.28 13.44
N ILE A 245 0.49 -8.26 14.04
CA ILE A 245 0.17 -8.95 15.30
C ILE A 245 0.22 -10.48 15.21
#